data_AF-A0A3N9NFV6-F1
#
_entry.id   AF-A0A3N9NFV6-F1
#
_cell.length_a   1.000
_cell.length_b   1.000
_cell.length_c   1.000
_cell.angle_alpha   90.00
_cell.angle_beta   90.00
_cell.angle_gamma   90.00
#
_symmetry.space_group_name_H-M   'P 1'
#
loop_
_entity.id
_entity.type
_entity.pdbx_description
1 polymer ?
#
loop_
_entity_poly.entity_id
_entity_poly.type
_entity_poly.pdbx_seq_one_letter_code
_entity_poly.pdbx_strand_id
1 'polypeptide(L)'
;MKTKFTFNTLVMIYAIVIVVAVLTWIVPGGEYQREVKDGRTQVMAESFKYVESEPQGIAAILLAPIKGFIEAAQIIVFLFVIGGAFKIIETTGAISVSVQKMAFFFSSKKHLQKFFIPVTMFLFSLGGTLFGMCEETMPFVLIFIPLALSLGYDSIVGTAIPFLGAAAGFAGAIFNPFTVGIAQGIAELPMYSGMEYRSFVWVLSTVFMTAFVMRYASKIKANPKLSPVYEIDQERKHSLHLDNSSQISFTIYHKLVLIAFALAMILLVYGVLK
;
A
#
# COMPACT_ATOMS: atom_id res chain seq x y z
N MET A 1 32.11 -7.45 -1.36
CA MET A 1 31.63 -7.90 -2.68
C MET A 1 30.10 -7.84 -2.66
N LYS A 2 29.47 -6.81 -3.22
CA LYS A 2 28.00 -6.73 -3.31
C LYS A 2 27.60 -7.28 -4.68
N THR A 3 27.09 -8.51 -4.71
CA THR A 3 26.40 -9.02 -5.89
C THR A 3 25.15 -8.16 -6.09
N LYS A 4 25.22 -7.20 -7.03
CA LYS A 4 24.04 -6.47 -7.54
C LYS A 4 23.27 -7.40 -8.49
N PHE A 5 22.73 -8.49 -7.96
CA PHE A 5 21.67 -9.21 -8.66
C PHE A 5 20.36 -8.50 -8.31
N THR A 6 20.05 -7.42 -9.04
CA THR A 6 18.71 -6.84 -9.02
C THR A 6 17.86 -7.63 -10.00
N PHE A 7 17.11 -8.62 -9.49
CA PHE A 7 16.12 -9.31 -10.31
C PHE A 7 15.04 -8.32 -10.72
N ASN A 8 14.99 -7.99 -12.01
CA ASN A 8 13.88 -7.24 -12.57
C ASN A 8 12.61 -8.10 -12.46
N THR A 9 11.53 -7.54 -11.91
CA THR A 9 10.27 -8.25 -11.69
C THR A 9 9.73 -8.89 -12.97
N LEU A 10 9.86 -8.23 -14.12
CA LEU A 10 9.43 -8.77 -15.41
C LEU A 10 10.28 -9.97 -15.83
N VAL A 11 11.59 -9.92 -15.59
CA VAL A 11 12.49 -11.05 -15.85
C VAL A 11 12.13 -12.23 -14.94
N MET A 12 11.79 -11.97 -13.68
CA MET A 12 11.36 -13.00 -12.74
C MET A 12 10.04 -13.65 -13.17
N ILE A 13 9.02 -12.86 -13.53
CA ILE A 13 7.73 -13.38 -14.02
C ILE A 13 7.95 -14.19 -15.31
N TYR A 14 8.77 -13.70 -16.24
CA TYR A 14 9.04 -14.42 -17.48
C TYR A 14 9.85 -15.71 -17.25
N ALA A 15 10.79 -15.72 -16.31
CA ALA A 15 11.49 -16.92 -15.90
C ALA A 15 10.52 -17.97 -15.33
N ILE A 16 9.52 -17.56 -14.54
CA ILE A 16 8.47 -18.47 -14.07
C ILE A 16 7.69 -19.06 -15.24
N VAL A 17 7.33 -18.25 -16.25
CA VAL A 17 6.66 -18.74 -17.47
C VAL A 17 7.50 -19.81 -18.18
N ILE A 18 8.80 -19.59 -18.32
CA ILE A 18 9.72 -20.58 -18.93
C ILE A 18 9.75 -21.86 -18.11
N VAL A 19 9.90 -21.76 -16.78
CA VAL A 19 9.93 -22.92 -15.89
C VAL A 19 8.62 -23.70 -15.97
N VAL A 20 7.47 -23.03 -15.93
CA VAL A 20 6.16 -23.68 -16.05
C VAL A 20 6.00 -24.35 -17.41
N ALA A 21 6.43 -23.71 -18.50
CA ALA A 21 6.41 -24.32 -19.82
C ALA A 21 7.27 -25.59 -19.89
N VAL A 22 8.47 -25.61 -19.31
CA VAL A 22 9.31 -26.82 -19.23
C VAL A 22 8.62 -27.90 -18.38
N LEU A 23 7.99 -27.52 -17.27
CA LEU A 23 7.28 -28.48 -16.42
C LEU A 23 6.10 -29.16 -17.13
N THR A 24 5.49 -28.54 -18.13
CA THR A 24 4.42 -29.18 -18.94
C THR A 24 4.87 -30.42 -19.71
N TRP A 25 6.19 -30.65 -19.85
CA TRP A 25 6.75 -31.86 -20.46
C TRP A 25 6.97 -33.00 -19.46
N ILE A 26 7.09 -32.67 -18.17
CA ILE A 26 7.46 -33.62 -17.11
C ILE A 26 6.25 -33.98 -16.26
N VAL A 27 5.36 -33.01 -16.01
CA VAL A 27 4.19 -33.15 -15.15
C VAL A 27 2.99 -33.56 -16.01
N PRO A 28 2.32 -34.70 -15.73
CA PRO A 28 1.17 -35.12 -16.49
C PRO A 28 0.01 -34.14 -16.34
N GLY A 29 -0.74 -33.94 -17.44
CA GLY A 29 -1.96 -33.14 -17.43
C GLY A 29 -2.98 -33.65 -16.42
N GLY A 30 -3.58 -32.74 -15.65
CA GLY A 30 -4.61 -33.05 -14.67
C GLY A 30 -5.72 -32.00 -14.68
N GLU A 31 -6.95 -32.44 -14.56
CA GLU A 31 -8.12 -31.57 -14.55
C GLU A 31 -9.05 -31.96 -13.40
N TYR A 32 -9.59 -30.95 -12.72
CA TYR A 32 -10.75 -31.12 -11.86
C TYR A 32 -12.01 -30.72 -12.60
N GLN A 33 -13.10 -31.45 -12.39
CA GLN A 33 -14.42 -31.01 -12.83
C GLN A 33 -14.81 -29.74 -12.09
N ARG A 34 -15.42 -28.82 -12.84
CA ARG A 34 -15.92 -27.55 -12.35
C ARG A 34 -17.44 -27.54 -12.47
N GLU A 35 -18.11 -27.13 -11.41
CA GLU A 35 -19.54 -26.88 -11.42
C GLU A 35 -19.81 -25.39 -11.20
N VAL A 36 -20.85 -24.87 -11.83
CA VAL A 36 -21.32 -23.51 -11.55
C VAL A 36 -22.22 -23.58 -10.34
N LYS A 37 -21.73 -23.08 -9.21
CA LYS A 37 -22.48 -23.02 -7.96
C LYS A 37 -22.48 -21.59 -7.44
N ASP A 38 -23.67 -21.06 -7.19
CA ASP A 38 -23.89 -19.67 -6.76
C ASP A 38 -23.29 -18.63 -7.72
N GLY A 39 -23.34 -18.91 -9.03
CA GLY A 39 -22.81 -18.03 -10.08
C GLY A 39 -21.28 -17.98 -10.16
N ARG A 40 -20.57 -18.90 -9.49
CA ARG A 40 -19.11 -19.02 -9.54
C ARG A 40 -18.70 -20.39 -10.02
N THR A 41 -17.56 -20.43 -10.69
CA THR A 41 -16.94 -21.67 -11.12
C THR A 41 -16.21 -22.32 -9.93
N GLN A 42 -16.79 -23.36 -9.34
CA GLN A 42 -16.21 -24.07 -8.20
C GLN A 42 -15.61 -25.41 -8.61
N VAL A 43 -14.44 -25.72 -8.06
CA VAL A 43 -13.73 -26.97 -8.30
C VAL A 43 -14.29 -28.08 -7.39
N MET A 44 -14.71 -29.21 -7.98
CA MET A 44 -15.13 -30.38 -7.23
C MET A 44 -13.90 -31.13 -6.71
N ALA A 45 -13.60 -31.04 -5.41
CA ALA A 45 -12.35 -31.52 -4.82
C ALA A 45 -12.03 -33.00 -5.08
N GLU A 46 -13.06 -33.86 -5.17
CA GLU A 46 -12.90 -35.30 -5.39
C GLU A 46 -12.91 -35.72 -6.88
N SER A 47 -12.95 -34.77 -7.81
CA SER A 47 -13.15 -35.04 -9.24
C SER A 47 -11.86 -35.10 -10.08
N PHE A 48 -10.71 -35.13 -9.43
CA PHE A 48 -9.42 -35.09 -10.13
C PHE A 48 -9.26 -36.27 -11.08
N LYS A 49 -8.92 -35.99 -12.33
CA LYS A 49 -8.56 -36.99 -13.34
C LYS A 49 -7.34 -36.55 -14.12
N TYR A 50 -6.49 -37.51 -14.47
CA TYR A 50 -5.44 -37.27 -15.44
C TYR A 50 -6.04 -37.15 -16.84
N VAL A 51 -5.49 -36.24 -17.63
CA VAL A 51 -5.88 -35.98 -19.02
C VAL A 51 -4.65 -36.07 -19.93
N GLU A 52 -4.88 -36.05 -21.23
CA GLU A 52 -3.79 -36.00 -22.21
C GLU A 52 -2.93 -34.75 -21.96
N SER A 53 -1.60 -34.94 -21.97
CA SER A 53 -0.68 -33.85 -21.67
C SER A 53 -0.50 -32.95 -22.89
N GLU A 54 -0.58 -31.63 -22.68
CA GLU A 54 -0.42 -30.63 -23.73
C GLU A 54 0.88 -29.82 -23.51
N PRO A 55 2.06 -30.37 -23.90
CA PRO A 55 3.34 -29.73 -23.65
C PRO A 55 3.47 -28.41 -24.43
N GLN A 56 3.92 -27.37 -23.73
CA GLN A 56 4.03 -26.03 -24.30
C GLN A 56 5.35 -25.86 -25.06
N GLY A 57 5.25 -25.33 -26.29
CA GLY A 57 6.40 -25.05 -27.15
C GLY A 57 6.97 -23.63 -26.99
N ILE A 58 8.07 -23.35 -27.70
CA ILE A 58 8.74 -22.03 -27.68
C ILE A 58 7.79 -20.90 -28.09
N ALA A 59 6.91 -21.14 -29.06
CA ALA A 59 5.92 -20.16 -29.49
C ALA A 59 4.97 -19.75 -28.35
N ALA A 60 4.53 -20.70 -27.50
CA ALA A 60 3.68 -20.40 -26.35
C ALA A 60 4.40 -19.53 -25.32
N ILE A 61 5.68 -19.78 -25.08
CA ILE A 61 6.53 -18.98 -24.17
C ILE A 61 6.67 -17.54 -24.68
N LEU A 62 6.85 -17.35 -25.98
CA LEU A 62 6.97 -16.03 -26.60
C LEU A 62 5.63 -15.27 -26.62
N LEU A 63 4.51 -15.99 -26.81
CA LEU A 63 3.16 -15.40 -26.86
C LEU A 63 2.52 -15.20 -25.48
N ALA A 64 3.01 -15.88 -24.43
CA ALA A 64 2.44 -15.84 -23.09
C ALA A 64 2.29 -14.40 -22.53
N PRO A 65 3.27 -13.48 -22.66
CA PRO A 65 3.09 -12.10 -22.23
C PRO A 65 1.92 -11.43 -22.94
N ILE A 66 1.81 -11.58 -24.26
CA ILE A 66 0.73 -10.98 -25.06
C ILE A 66 -0.64 -11.50 -24.59
N LYS A 67 -0.78 -12.81 -24.39
CA LYS A 67 -2.01 -13.41 -23.85
C LYS A 67 -2.35 -12.87 -22.46
N GLY A 68 -1.35 -12.79 -21.57
CA GLY A 68 -1.53 -12.23 -20.23
C GLY A 68 -2.01 -10.77 -20.25
N PHE A 69 -1.49 -9.94 -21.15
CA PHE A 69 -1.97 -8.56 -21.33
C PHE A 69 -3.42 -8.50 -21.81
N ILE A 70 -3.83 -9.41 -22.70
CA ILE A 70 -5.21 -9.49 -23.21
C ILE A 70 -6.17 -9.94 -22.08
N GLU A 71 -5.82 -10.99 -21.34
CA GLU A 71 -6.62 -11.52 -20.23
C GLU A 71 -6.74 -10.51 -19.08
N ALA A 72 -5.67 -9.77 -18.79
CA ALA A 72 -5.64 -8.76 -17.74
C ALA A 72 -6.10 -7.36 -18.22
N ALA A 73 -6.56 -7.19 -19.46
CA ALA A 73 -6.82 -5.87 -20.06
C ALA A 73 -7.75 -4.99 -19.21
N GLN A 74 -8.83 -5.57 -18.67
CA GLN A 74 -9.77 -4.85 -17.82
C GLN A 74 -9.11 -4.35 -16.53
N ILE A 75 -8.27 -5.19 -15.91
CA ILE A 75 -7.53 -4.84 -14.69
C ILE A 75 -6.50 -3.75 -15.01
N ILE A 76 -5.76 -3.87 -16.12
CA ILE A 76 -4.77 -2.88 -16.55
C ILE A 76 -5.42 -1.51 -16.75
N VAL A 77 -6.54 -1.44 -17.48
CA VAL A 77 -7.26 -0.19 -17.73
C VAL A 77 -7.79 0.40 -16.42
N PHE A 78 -8.37 -0.44 -15.55
CA PHE A 78 -8.85 -0.02 -14.24
C PHE A 78 -7.74 0.59 -13.38
N LEU A 79 -6.59 -0.09 -13.26
CA LEU A 79 -5.44 0.40 -12.51
C LEU A 79 -4.84 1.67 -13.12
N PHE A 80 -4.83 1.79 -14.46
CA PHE A 80 -4.31 2.97 -15.14
C PHE A 80 -5.17 4.21 -14.86
N VAL A 81 -6.50 4.08 -14.92
CA VAL A 81 -7.43 5.17 -14.61
C VAL A 81 -7.32 5.59 -13.14
N ILE A 82 -7.30 4.62 -12.23
CA ILE A 82 -7.16 4.86 -10.80
C ILE A 82 -5.83 5.55 -10.49
N GLY A 83 -4.71 4.98 -10.95
CA GLY A 83 -3.38 5.53 -10.74
C GLY A 83 -3.23 6.93 -11.33
N GLY A 84 -3.79 7.17 -12.53
CA GLY A 84 -3.80 8.50 -13.16
C GLY A 84 -4.59 9.54 -12.36
N ALA A 85 -5.80 9.19 -11.90
CA ALA A 85 -6.61 10.07 -11.06
C ALA A 85 -5.91 10.41 -9.74
N PHE A 86 -5.31 9.40 -9.09
CA PHE A 86 -4.52 9.61 -7.87
C PHE A 86 -3.30 10.49 -8.13
N LYS A 87 -2.59 10.30 -9.24
CA LYS A 87 -1.44 11.14 -9.58
C LYS A 87 -1.82 12.60 -9.78
N ILE A 88 -2.98 12.87 -10.39
CA ILE A 88 -3.51 14.24 -10.51
C ILE A 88 -3.75 14.84 -9.12
N ILE A 89 -4.41 14.10 -8.22
CA ILE A 89 -4.68 14.54 -6.84
C ILE A 89 -3.38 14.80 -6.08
N GLU A 90 -2.40 13.89 -6.18
CA GLU A 90 -1.09 14.03 -5.55
C GLU A 90 -0.37 15.28 -6.04
N THR A 91 -0.41 15.54 -7.35
CA THR A 91 0.24 16.70 -7.98
C THR A 91 -0.34 18.03 -7.49
N THR A 92 -1.59 18.06 -7.03
CA THR A 92 -2.18 19.25 -6.39
C THR A 92 -1.56 19.58 -5.02
N GLY A 93 -0.84 18.64 -4.40
CA GLY A 93 -0.30 18.77 -3.05
C GLY A 93 -1.36 18.75 -1.94
N ALA A 94 -2.65 18.60 -2.25
CA ALA A 94 -3.73 18.71 -1.27
C ALA A 94 -3.58 17.72 -0.10
N ILE A 95 -3.22 16.46 -0.40
CA ILE A 95 -2.97 15.43 0.62
C ILE A 95 -1.75 15.83 1.46
N SER A 96 -0.64 16.18 0.80
CA SER A 96 0.62 16.59 1.44
C SER A 96 0.45 17.76 2.40
N VAL A 97 -0.22 18.84 1.96
CA VAL A 97 -0.47 20.03 2.77
C VAL A 97 -1.42 19.73 3.93
N SER A 98 -2.42 18.87 3.73
CA SER A 98 -3.35 18.48 4.80
C SER A 98 -2.67 17.70 5.90
N VAL A 99 -1.88 16.69 5.53
CA VAL A 99 -1.12 15.88 6.48
C VAL A 99 -0.11 16.76 7.21
N GLN A 100 0.62 17.64 6.51
CA GLN A 100 1.55 18.60 7.11
C GLN A 100 0.87 19.52 8.13
N LYS A 101 -0.22 20.18 7.74
CA LYS A 101 -0.94 21.15 8.60
C LYS A 101 -1.49 20.47 9.84
N MET A 102 -2.01 19.26 9.69
CA MET A 102 -2.52 18.48 10.81
C MET A 102 -1.38 18.03 11.72
N ALA A 103 -0.30 17.50 11.14
CA ALA A 103 0.89 17.08 11.88
C ALA A 103 1.48 18.25 12.69
N PHE A 104 1.53 19.46 12.11
CA PHE A 104 1.93 20.71 12.78
C PHE A 104 0.94 21.14 13.88
N PHE A 105 -0.37 20.95 13.67
CA PHE A 105 -1.38 21.26 14.69
C PHE A 105 -1.22 20.39 15.95
N PHE A 106 -0.98 19.08 15.79
CA PHE A 106 -0.73 18.18 16.90
C PHE A 106 0.63 18.44 17.57
N SER A 107 1.63 18.88 16.80
CA SER A 107 2.96 19.17 17.34
C SER A 107 3.02 20.47 18.15
N SER A 108 2.27 21.50 17.72
CA SER A 108 2.29 22.83 18.33
C SER A 108 1.60 22.91 19.70
N LYS A 109 0.75 21.93 20.03
CA LYS A 109 -0.03 21.89 21.27
C LYS A 109 0.49 20.79 22.19
N LYS A 110 1.17 21.17 23.29
CA LYS A 110 1.81 20.25 24.25
C LYS A 110 0.90 19.12 24.76
N HIS A 111 -0.38 19.39 25.00
CA HIS A 111 -1.36 18.38 25.44
C HIS A 111 -1.81 17.41 24.34
N LEU A 112 -1.69 17.81 23.06
CA LEU A 112 -2.06 17.02 21.89
C LEU A 112 -0.88 16.23 21.31
N GLN A 113 0.35 16.54 21.70
CA GLN A 113 1.55 15.88 21.18
C GLN A 113 1.52 14.35 21.33
N LYS A 114 0.84 13.83 22.37
CA LYS A 114 0.65 12.38 22.56
C LYS A 114 -0.19 11.71 21.46
N PHE A 115 -1.04 12.47 20.77
CA PHE A 115 -1.88 12.00 19.67
C PHE A 115 -1.18 12.13 18.31
N PHE A 116 0.00 12.74 18.25
CA PHE A 116 0.75 12.93 17.01
C PHE A 116 0.96 11.60 16.26
N ILE A 117 1.54 10.59 16.92
CA ILE A 117 1.82 9.29 16.31
C ILE A 117 0.52 8.55 15.96
N PRO A 118 -0.45 8.36 16.89
CA PRO A 118 -1.70 7.65 16.55
C PRO A 118 -2.48 8.24 15.39
N VAL A 119 -2.67 9.56 15.37
CA VAL A 119 -3.51 10.19 14.35
C VAL A 119 -2.84 10.15 12.98
N THR A 120 -1.53 10.40 12.93
CA THR A 120 -0.80 10.39 11.67
C THR A 120 -0.67 8.98 11.11
N MET A 121 -0.31 7.98 11.94
CA MET A 121 -0.27 6.58 11.51
C MET A 121 -1.64 6.07 11.07
N PHE A 122 -2.72 6.46 11.75
CA PHE A 122 -4.08 6.11 11.34
C PHE A 122 -4.42 6.66 9.94
N LEU A 123 -4.01 7.89 9.63
CA LEU A 123 -4.24 8.47 8.30
C LEU A 123 -3.43 7.81 7.20
N PHE A 124 -2.16 7.50 7.47
CA PHE A 124 -1.36 6.70 6.53
C PHE A 124 -1.97 5.32 6.33
N SER A 125 -2.49 4.70 7.40
CA SER A 125 -3.21 3.43 7.35
C SER A 125 -4.51 3.52 6.55
N LEU A 126 -5.25 4.63 6.64
CA LEU A 126 -6.38 4.90 5.75
C LEU A 126 -5.92 4.95 4.28
N GLY A 127 -4.80 5.63 3.98
CA GLY A 127 -4.23 5.63 2.64
C GLY A 127 -3.87 4.22 2.15
N GLY A 128 -3.27 3.41 3.01
CA GLY A 128 -2.90 2.03 2.69
C GLY A 128 -4.10 1.10 2.44
N THR A 129 -5.16 1.21 3.25
CA THR A 129 -6.33 0.32 3.14
C THR A 129 -7.26 0.71 2.00
N LEU A 130 -7.38 2.01 1.70
CA LEU A 130 -8.30 2.52 0.68
C LEU A 130 -7.70 2.44 -0.72
N PHE A 131 -6.43 2.81 -0.89
CA PHE A 131 -5.83 2.92 -2.22
C PHE A 131 -4.37 2.49 -2.29
N GLY A 132 -3.84 1.82 -1.27
CA GLY A 132 -2.52 1.21 -1.35
C GLY A 132 -1.37 2.20 -1.41
N MET A 133 -1.41 3.25 -0.60
CA MET A 133 -0.47 4.40 -0.56
C MET A 133 0.99 4.05 -0.18
N CYS A 134 1.52 2.87 -0.46
CA CYS A 134 2.84 2.44 0.01
C CYS A 134 3.96 3.26 -0.64
N GLU A 135 3.91 3.42 -1.96
CA GLU A 135 4.90 4.11 -2.77
C GLU A 135 4.86 5.63 -2.57
N GLU A 136 3.66 6.18 -2.37
CA GLU A 136 3.41 7.61 -2.19
C GLU A 136 3.81 8.10 -0.79
N THR A 137 4.24 7.20 0.11
CA THR A 137 4.73 7.59 1.44
C THR A 137 6.11 8.26 1.42
N MET A 138 6.92 8.05 0.37
CA MET A 138 8.31 8.51 0.33
C MET A 138 8.48 10.03 0.53
N PRO A 139 7.69 10.92 -0.12
CA PRO A 139 7.79 12.36 0.11
C PRO A 139 7.43 12.76 1.55
N PHE A 140 6.52 12.03 2.19
CA PHE A 140 6.13 12.31 3.57
C PHE A 140 7.24 12.01 4.57
N VAL A 141 8.12 11.05 4.29
CA VAL A 141 9.28 10.78 5.16
C VAL A 141 10.14 12.04 5.33
N LEU A 142 10.37 12.80 4.24
CA LEU A 142 11.15 14.04 4.28
C LEU A 142 10.51 15.14 5.13
N ILE A 143 9.18 15.10 5.28
CA ILE A 143 8.39 16.04 6.08
C ILE A 143 8.34 15.59 7.56
N PHE A 144 8.15 14.28 7.78
CA PHE A 144 7.95 13.74 9.11
C PHE A 144 9.25 13.60 9.91
N ILE A 145 10.40 13.45 9.26
CA ILE A 145 11.71 13.49 9.93
C ILE A 145 11.91 14.81 10.71
N PRO A 146 11.91 16.00 10.08
CA PRO A 146 12.13 17.25 10.81
C PRO A 146 11.05 17.50 11.86
N LEU A 147 9.80 17.08 11.62
CA LEU A 147 8.72 17.20 12.58
C LEU A 147 8.88 16.26 13.79
N ALA A 148 9.36 15.04 13.58
CA ALA A 148 9.66 14.11 14.67
C ALA A 148 10.83 14.65 15.52
N LEU A 149 11.87 15.17 14.88
CA LEU A 149 13.02 15.77 15.56
C LEU A 149 12.63 17.00 16.39
N SER A 150 11.77 17.89 15.86
CA SER A 150 11.29 19.07 16.60
C SER A 150 10.43 18.70 17.81
N LEU A 151 9.83 17.51 17.81
CA LEU A 151 9.05 16.96 18.91
C LEU A 151 9.86 16.19 19.95
N GLY A 152 11.18 16.09 19.76
CA GLY A 152 12.09 15.35 20.63
C GLY A 152 12.10 13.84 20.40
N TYR A 153 11.58 13.37 19.27
CA TYR A 153 11.78 12.01 18.78
C TYR A 153 13.03 11.94 17.88
N ASP A 154 13.26 10.80 17.25
CA ASP A 154 14.31 10.60 16.26
C ASP A 154 13.75 10.50 14.82
N SER A 155 14.65 10.46 13.85
CA SER A 155 14.29 10.29 12.44
C SER A 155 13.69 8.92 12.13
N ILE A 156 13.98 7.88 12.92
CA ILE A 156 13.33 6.57 12.79
C ILE A 156 11.82 6.72 13.03
N VAL A 157 11.40 7.45 14.07
CA VAL A 157 9.97 7.75 14.29
C VAL A 157 9.39 8.54 13.11
N GLY A 158 10.13 9.54 12.62
CA GLY A 158 9.73 10.33 11.45
C GLY A 158 9.53 9.50 10.18
N THR A 159 10.36 8.50 9.94
CA THR A 159 10.21 7.56 8.82
C THR A 159 9.13 6.51 9.07
N ALA A 160 9.03 6.01 10.31
CA ALA A 160 8.12 4.93 10.68
C ALA A 160 6.65 5.33 10.55
N ILE A 161 6.30 6.58 10.89
CA ILE A 161 4.91 7.06 10.82
C ILE A 161 4.30 6.88 9.42
N PRO A 162 4.86 7.47 8.35
CA PRO A 162 4.32 7.30 7.01
C PRO A 162 4.46 5.86 6.53
N PHE A 163 5.64 5.26 6.67
CA PHE A 163 5.95 3.97 6.08
C PHE A 163 5.17 2.81 6.74
N LEU A 164 5.25 2.67 8.07
CA LEU A 164 4.56 1.60 8.79
C LEU A 164 3.05 1.90 8.92
N GLY A 165 2.65 3.17 8.93
CA GLY A 165 1.24 3.54 8.89
C GLY A 165 0.58 3.00 7.61
N ALA A 166 1.15 3.30 6.44
CA ALA A 166 0.62 2.83 5.17
C ALA A 166 0.69 1.30 5.04
N ALA A 167 1.79 0.68 5.46
CA ALA A 167 1.95 -0.77 5.45
C ALA A 167 0.91 -1.48 6.35
N ALA A 168 0.60 -0.93 7.52
CA ALA A 168 -0.46 -1.47 8.38
C ALA A 168 -1.83 -1.40 7.70
N GLY A 169 -2.12 -0.28 7.03
CA GLY A 169 -3.30 -0.11 6.19
C GLY A 169 -3.43 -1.16 5.10
N PHE A 170 -2.31 -1.34 4.38
CA PHE A 170 -2.18 -2.28 3.27
C PHE A 170 -2.39 -3.74 3.70
N ALA A 171 -2.01 -4.10 4.93
CA ALA A 171 -2.23 -5.45 5.45
C ALA A 171 -3.72 -5.83 5.57
N GLY A 172 -4.59 -4.85 5.85
CA GLY A 172 -6.05 -5.05 5.90
C GLY A 172 -6.74 -4.86 4.54
N ALA A 173 -6.30 -3.88 3.74
CA ALA A 173 -6.70 -3.64 2.35
C ALA A 173 -8.21 -3.78 2.08
N ILE A 174 -9.06 -3.01 2.76
CA ILE A 174 -10.53 -3.15 2.64
C ILE A 174 -11.00 -2.90 1.21
N PHE A 175 -10.53 -1.80 0.60
CA PHE A 175 -10.94 -1.36 -0.74
C PHE A 175 -9.77 -1.26 -1.73
N ASN A 176 -8.58 -1.69 -1.32
CA ASN A 176 -7.36 -1.48 -2.10
C ASN A 176 -7.49 -2.16 -3.49
N PRO A 177 -7.50 -1.37 -4.57
CA PRO A 177 -7.71 -1.89 -5.91
C PRO A 177 -6.50 -2.68 -6.43
N PHE A 178 -5.30 -2.42 -5.90
CA PHE A 178 -4.05 -3.08 -6.31
C PHE A 178 -3.90 -4.49 -5.74
N THR A 179 -4.64 -4.83 -4.69
CA THR A 179 -4.58 -6.15 -4.05
C THR A 179 -5.91 -6.88 -4.14
N VAL A 180 -6.89 -6.47 -3.35
CA VAL A 180 -8.17 -7.16 -3.21
C VAL A 180 -8.98 -7.08 -4.49
N GLY A 181 -8.98 -5.93 -5.17
CA GLY A 181 -9.66 -5.77 -6.46
C GLY A 181 -9.15 -6.76 -7.51
N ILE A 182 -7.82 -6.85 -7.70
CA ILE A 182 -7.21 -7.80 -8.64
C ILE A 182 -7.48 -9.24 -8.24
N ALA A 183 -7.21 -9.59 -6.98
CA ALA A 183 -7.31 -10.96 -6.50
C ALA A 183 -8.74 -11.50 -6.57
N GLN A 184 -9.75 -10.68 -6.25
CA GLN A 184 -11.16 -11.09 -6.34
C GLN A 184 -11.64 -11.19 -7.78
N GLY A 185 -11.15 -10.32 -8.67
CA GLY A 185 -11.41 -10.43 -10.10
C GLY A 185 -10.92 -11.77 -10.67
N ILE A 186 -9.69 -12.17 -10.32
CA ILE A 186 -9.12 -13.48 -10.73
C ILE A 186 -9.89 -14.65 -10.10
N ALA A 187 -10.31 -14.51 -8.84
CA ALA A 187 -11.00 -15.56 -8.11
C ALA A 187 -12.52 -15.62 -8.37
N GLU A 188 -13.06 -14.78 -9.26
CA GLU A 188 -14.50 -14.65 -9.55
C GLU A 188 -15.34 -14.40 -8.27
N LEU A 189 -14.76 -13.73 -7.28
CA LEU A 189 -15.44 -13.38 -6.04
C LEU A 189 -16.14 -12.03 -6.18
N PRO A 190 -17.30 -11.81 -5.52
CA PRO A 190 -17.93 -10.51 -5.46
C PRO A 190 -16.91 -9.50 -4.92
N MET A 191 -16.83 -8.36 -5.61
CA MET A 191 -15.91 -7.30 -5.25
C MET A 191 -16.14 -6.87 -3.80
N TYR A 192 -15.03 -6.76 -3.08
CA TYR A 192 -14.95 -6.45 -1.66
C TYR A 192 -15.66 -7.44 -0.73
N SER A 193 -16.06 -8.63 -1.19
CA SER A 193 -16.58 -9.68 -0.27
C SER A 193 -15.61 -9.95 0.89
N GLY A 194 -16.11 -10.01 2.13
CA GLY A 194 -15.28 -10.14 3.34
C GLY A 194 -14.70 -8.82 3.89
N MET A 195 -15.36 -7.68 3.62
CA MET A 195 -14.95 -6.37 4.18
C MET A 195 -14.88 -6.36 5.70
N GLU A 196 -15.79 -7.05 6.39
CA GLU A 196 -15.85 -7.08 7.86
C GLU A 196 -14.57 -7.67 8.45
N TYR A 197 -14.15 -8.84 7.95
CA TYR A 197 -12.91 -9.48 8.34
C TYR A 197 -11.70 -8.59 8.02
N ARG A 198 -11.65 -7.99 6.84
CA ARG A 198 -10.57 -7.07 6.45
C ARG A 198 -10.53 -5.81 7.31
N SER A 199 -11.70 -5.29 7.68
CA SER A 199 -11.82 -4.15 8.59
C SER A 199 -11.29 -4.49 9.98
N PHE A 200 -11.60 -5.69 10.47
CA PHE A 200 -11.03 -6.21 11.72
C PHE A 200 -9.51 -6.32 11.66
N VAL A 201 -8.96 -6.94 10.61
CA VAL A 201 -7.51 -7.06 10.40
C VAL A 201 -6.85 -5.69 10.26
N TRP A 202 -7.46 -4.76 9.54
CA TRP A 202 -7.01 -3.38 9.39
C TRP A 202 -6.92 -2.66 10.74
N VAL A 203 -7.96 -2.75 11.57
CA VAL A 203 -7.96 -2.16 12.92
C VAL A 203 -6.86 -2.78 13.77
N LEU A 204 -6.75 -4.12 13.78
CA LEU A 204 -5.77 -4.83 14.60
C LEU A 204 -4.33 -4.47 14.21
N SER A 205 -4.01 -4.52 12.91
CA SER A 205 -2.70 -4.19 12.38
C SER A 205 -2.33 -2.73 12.62
N THR A 206 -3.28 -1.80 12.43
CA THR A 206 -3.07 -0.37 12.68
C THR A 206 -2.80 -0.09 14.16
N VAL A 207 -3.60 -0.67 15.06
CA VAL A 207 -3.41 -0.52 16.51
C VAL A 207 -2.07 -1.10 16.94
N PHE A 208 -1.72 -2.31 16.49
CA PHE A 208 -0.48 -2.98 16.86
C PHE A 208 0.75 -2.22 16.37
N MET A 209 0.77 -1.78 15.10
CA MET A 209 1.89 -0.97 14.58
C MET A 209 2.00 0.40 15.25
N THR A 210 0.86 1.05 15.51
CA THR A 210 0.84 2.32 16.24
C THR A 210 1.42 2.15 17.64
N ALA A 211 1.01 1.12 18.38
CA ALA A 211 1.50 0.83 19.72
C ALA A 211 3.01 0.52 19.71
N PHE A 212 3.48 -0.24 18.71
CA PHE A 212 4.90 -0.54 18.52
C PHE A 212 5.73 0.75 18.32
N VAL A 213 5.30 1.64 17.41
CA VAL A 213 6.00 2.91 17.16
C VAL A 213 5.91 3.83 18.38
N MET A 214 4.77 3.90 19.06
CA MET A 214 4.62 4.69 20.30
C MET A 214 5.54 4.20 21.42
N ARG A 215 5.70 2.89 21.60
CA ARG A 215 6.61 2.31 22.58
C ARG A 215 8.05 2.70 22.27
N TYR A 216 8.46 2.58 21.01
CA TYR A 216 9.78 3.02 20.56
C TYR A 216 9.98 4.53 20.78
N ALA A 217 9.05 5.35 20.31
CA ALA A 217 9.11 6.81 20.41
C ALA A 217 9.20 7.30 21.87
N SER A 218 8.45 6.66 22.78
CA SER A 218 8.48 7.01 24.21
C SER A 218 9.84 6.70 24.85
N LYS A 219 10.45 5.56 24.48
CA LYS A 219 11.80 5.17 24.93
C LYS A 219 12.85 6.18 24.44
N ILE A 220 12.80 6.55 23.17
CA ILE A 220 13.76 7.50 22.58
C ILE A 220 13.58 8.91 23.14
N LYS A 221 12.33 9.36 23.32
CA LYS A 221 12.06 10.68 23.90
C LYS A 221 12.56 10.80 25.34
N ALA A 222 12.49 9.72 26.13
CA ALA A 222 13.00 9.69 27.49
C ALA A 222 14.55 9.66 27.54
N ASN A 223 15.20 8.96 26.61
CA ASN A 223 16.65 8.93 26.49
C ASN A 223 17.09 8.87 25.02
N PRO A 224 17.38 10.04 24.39
CA PRO A 224 17.73 10.11 22.98
C PRO A 224 18.96 9.29 22.57
N LYS A 225 19.90 9.05 23.48
CA LYS A 225 21.11 8.26 23.23
C LYS A 225 20.83 6.78 22.95
N LEU A 226 19.61 6.31 23.25
CA LEU A 226 19.17 4.95 22.91
C LEU A 226 18.81 4.81 21.42
N SER A 227 18.73 5.91 20.68
CA SER A 227 18.43 5.88 19.25
C SER A 227 19.65 5.39 18.46
N PRO A 228 19.51 4.37 17.58
CA PRO A 228 20.58 3.94 16.67
C PRO A 228 21.03 5.04 15.71
N VAL A 229 20.22 6.08 15.52
CA VAL A 229 20.50 7.21 14.62
C VAL A 229 20.80 8.49 15.38
N TYR A 230 21.15 8.39 16.68
CA TYR A 230 21.38 9.56 17.54
C TYR A 230 22.41 10.53 16.94
N GLU A 231 23.58 10.05 16.52
CA GLU A 231 24.65 10.90 15.96
C GLU A 231 24.21 11.58 14.65
N ILE A 232 23.59 10.81 13.75
CA ILE A 232 23.05 11.29 12.47
C ILE A 232 22.00 12.39 12.71
N ASP A 233 21.15 12.21 13.71
CA ASP A 233 20.09 13.15 14.02
C ASP A 233 20.61 14.43 14.69
N GLN A 234 21.74 14.36 15.42
CA GLN A 234 22.39 15.56 15.93
C GLN A 234 22.96 16.39 14.78
N GLU A 235 23.62 15.77 13.80
CA GLU A 235 24.09 16.46 12.58
C GLU A 235 22.93 17.05 11.78
N ARG A 236 21.82 16.32 11.64
CA ARG A 236 20.60 16.81 10.97
C ARG A 236 19.98 17.99 11.68
N LYS A 237 19.95 18.03 13.02
CA LYS A 237 19.44 19.19 13.76
C LYS A 237 20.27 20.45 13.53
N HIS A 238 21.56 20.31 13.25
CA HIS A 238 22.43 21.43 12.91
C HIS A 238 22.28 21.90 11.45
N SER A 239 22.02 20.99 10.52
CA SER A 239 21.85 21.32 9.09
C SER A 239 20.44 21.72 8.69
N LEU A 240 19.43 21.19 9.38
CA LEU A 240 18.04 21.60 9.25
C LEU A 240 17.87 22.85 10.11
N HIS A 241 17.82 24.04 9.49
CA HIS A 241 17.30 25.23 10.15
C HIS A 241 15.82 25.01 10.49
N LEU A 242 15.54 24.32 11.61
CA LEU A 242 14.20 23.94 12.07
C LEU A 242 13.29 25.14 12.37
N ASP A 243 13.82 26.37 12.26
CA ASP A 243 13.11 27.63 12.47
C ASP A 243 12.22 28.06 11.29
N ASN A 244 12.33 27.42 10.12
CA ASN A 244 11.46 27.71 8.97
C ASN A 244 10.86 26.43 8.38
N SER A 245 9.95 25.79 9.11
CA SER A 245 8.92 25.00 8.44
C SER A 245 8.03 25.99 7.68
N SER A 246 8.36 26.26 6.41
CA SER A 246 7.54 27.09 5.53
C SER A 246 6.10 26.58 5.59
N GLN A 247 5.21 27.34 6.23
CA GLN A 247 3.79 27.01 6.28
C GLN A 247 3.29 26.97 4.84
N ILE A 248 3.11 25.78 4.28
CA ILE A 248 2.41 25.67 3.01
C ILE A 248 0.98 26.13 3.26
N SER A 249 0.59 27.22 2.61
CA SER A 249 -0.72 27.84 2.81
C SER A 249 -1.81 26.87 2.36
N PHE A 250 -2.69 26.50 3.28
CA PHE A 250 -3.85 25.67 2.95
C PHE A 250 -4.87 26.54 2.22
N THR A 251 -4.89 26.45 0.89
CA THR A 251 -5.81 27.19 0.02
C THR A 251 -7.19 26.53 -0.05
N ILE A 252 -8.18 27.29 -0.55
CA ILE A 252 -9.53 26.77 -0.82
C ILE A 252 -9.50 25.64 -1.87
N TYR A 253 -8.53 25.66 -2.80
CA TYR A 253 -8.37 24.63 -3.82
C TYR A 253 -7.99 23.28 -3.22
N HIS A 254 -7.09 23.24 -2.22
CA HIS A 254 -6.80 22.01 -1.49
C HIS A 254 -8.06 21.45 -0.83
N LYS A 255 -8.90 22.31 -0.23
CA LYS A 255 -10.17 21.88 0.37
C LYS A 255 -11.11 21.27 -0.67
N LEU A 256 -11.25 21.88 -1.84
CA LEU A 256 -12.10 21.38 -2.92
C LEU A 256 -11.60 20.03 -3.44
N VAL A 257 -10.29 19.87 -3.62
CA VAL A 257 -9.69 18.59 -4.05
C VAL A 257 -9.97 17.48 -3.03
N LEU A 258 -9.83 17.75 -1.73
CA LEU A 258 -10.10 16.75 -0.69
C LEU A 258 -11.59 16.37 -0.61
N ILE A 259 -12.49 17.34 -0.79
CA ILE A 259 -13.94 17.08 -0.83
C ILE A 259 -14.27 16.24 -2.06
N ALA A 260 -13.75 16.62 -3.23
CA ALA A 260 -13.94 15.86 -4.46
C ALA A 260 -13.39 14.43 -4.32
N PHE A 261 -12.23 14.27 -3.71
CA PHE A 261 -11.63 12.97 -3.42
C PHE A 261 -12.52 12.13 -2.47
N ALA A 262 -12.97 12.71 -1.36
CA ALA A 262 -13.84 12.03 -0.41
C ALA A 262 -15.17 11.61 -1.06
N LEU A 263 -15.78 12.49 -1.86
CA LEU A 263 -16.99 12.18 -2.62
C LEU A 263 -16.74 11.07 -3.64
N ALA A 264 -15.63 11.12 -4.38
CA ALA A 264 -15.26 10.08 -5.34
C ALA A 264 -15.07 8.72 -4.65
N MET A 265 -14.45 8.68 -3.46
CA MET A 265 -14.32 7.45 -2.67
C MET A 265 -15.67 6.92 -2.18
N ILE A 266 -16.56 7.80 -1.69
CA ILE A 266 -17.91 7.41 -1.28
C ILE A 266 -18.70 6.86 -2.47
N LEU A 267 -18.64 7.53 -3.62
CA LEU A 267 -19.30 7.10 -4.85
C LEU A 267 -18.73 5.79 -5.39
N LEU A 268 -17.41 5.60 -5.31
CA LEU A 268 -16.76 4.35 -5.70
C LEU A 268 -17.24 3.21 -4.81
N VAL A 269 -17.21 3.38 -3.48
CA VAL A 269 -17.70 2.36 -2.56
C VAL A 269 -19.18 2.07 -2.81
N TYR A 270 -20.02 3.10 -2.94
CA TYR A 270 -21.45 2.92 -3.23
C TYR A 270 -21.69 2.22 -4.57
N GLY A 271 -20.94 2.59 -5.62
CA GLY A 271 -21.07 2.05 -6.96
C GLY A 271 -20.55 0.62 -7.11
N VAL A 272 -19.63 0.17 -6.25
CA VAL A 272 -19.18 -1.24 -6.24
C VAL A 272 -20.05 -2.12 -5.35
N LEU A 273 -20.67 -1.56 -4.31
CA LEU A 273 -21.58 -2.30 -3.43
C LEU A 273 -22.97 -2.56 -4.02
N LYS A 274 -23.29 -1.97 -5.17
CA LYS A 274 -24.61 -2.03 -5.82
C LYS A 274 -24.48 -2.55 -7.23
#